data_AF-A0A0D2K843-F1
#
_entry.id   AF-A0A0D2K843-F1
#
_cell.length_a   1.000
_cell.length_b   1.000
_cell.length_c   1.000
_cell.angle_alpha   90.00
_cell.angle_beta   90.00
_cell.angle_gamma   90.00
#
_symmetry.space_group_name_H-M   'P 1'
#
loop_
_entity.id
_entity.type
_entity.pdbx_description
1 polymer ?
#
loop_
_entity_poly.entity_id
_entity_poly.type
_entity_poly.pdbx_seq_one_letter_code
_entity_poly.pdbx_strand_id
1 'polypeptide(L)'
;MYVIPGRARAHTHAHLYTRPQVIDVCKSSGSHYDDLVKYLLMVRKKVKEPKVDTELVYAYAKTNALGDLDTFIHGTHQANLQSVGDRLFDEGHYEAARVLFAFIPNWGRLASTLVRLHRFQEAVDAARKANNPKTWKEVCFACVEEGEFKLAQLCGLNIIVNADELDEVSEFYQRRGHFDALMGLMESGLGLERAHMGIFTELGMLYAKFKPEKLMEHLKLFAKRLNIPRLIRVCEEQQHWKELTFLYI
;
A
#
# COMPACT_ATOMS: atom_id res chain seq x y z
N MET A 1 -34.24 0.02 49.59
CA MET A 1 -33.91 -0.45 50.95
C MET A 1 -33.74 -1.97 50.87
N TYR A 2 -32.57 -2.44 51.29
CA TYR A 2 -32.04 -3.81 51.30
C TYR A 2 -33.05 -4.94 51.55
N VAL A 3 -32.91 -6.06 50.82
CA VAL A 3 -32.52 -7.37 51.39
C VAL A 3 -31.84 -8.21 50.29
N ILE A 4 -30.59 -8.63 50.51
CA ILE A 4 -29.95 -9.74 49.78
C ILE A 4 -30.25 -11.02 50.57
N PRO A 5 -30.79 -12.06 49.93
CA PRO A 5 -30.34 -13.42 50.19
C PRO A 5 -30.18 -14.16 48.85
N GLY A 6 -29.00 -14.69 48.51
CA GLY A 6 -28.65 -16.01 49.00
C GLY A 6 -28.71 -17.04 47.86
N ARG A 7 -27.68 -17.03 47.02
CA ARG A 7 -27.01 -18.22 46.47
C ARG A 7 -27.86 -19.48 46.26
N ALA A 8 -28.80 -19.49 45.32
CA ALA A 8 -29.35 -20.72 44.74
C ALA A 8 -30.11 -20.42 43.45
N ARG A 9 -29.46 -20.63 42.29
CA ARG A 9 -29.98 -20.95 40.94
C ARG A 9 -29.03 -20.43 39.86
N ALA A 10 -27.82 -20.96 39.84
CA ALA A 10 -26.82 -20.71 38.81
C ALA A 10 -26.94 -21.66 37.59
N HIS A 11 -28.10 -22.29 37.35
CA HIS A 11 -28.20 -23.38 36.36
C HIS A 11 -29.28 -23.27 35.29
N THR A 12 -30.04 -22.18 35.18
CA THR A 12 -31.19 -22.18 34.24
C THR A 12 -31.34 -20.97 33.31
N HIS A 13 -30.29 -20.16 33.11
CA HIS A 13 -30.32 -19.06 32.12
C HIS A 13 -29.18 -19.06 31.09
N ALA A 14 -28.45 -20.17 30.92
CA ALA A 14 -27.39 -20.28 29.91
C ALA A 14 -27.90 -20.59 28.48
N HIS A 15 -29.21 -20.68 28.28
CA HIS A 15 -29.81 -21.17 27.02
C HIS A 15 -30.27 -20.08 26.03
N LEU A 16 -30.03 -18.78 26.29
CA LEU A 16 -30.60 -17.70 25.48
C LEU A 16 -29.59 -16.63 25.01
N TYR A 17 -28.32 -16.99 24.83
CA TYR A 17 -27.45 -16.22 23.95
C TYR A 17 -27.07 -17.09 22.76
N THR A 18 -27.60 -16.76 21.59
CA THR A 18 -27.11 -17.34 20.33
C THR A 18 -25.62 -17.02 20.21
N ARG A 19 -24.80 -17.96 19.73
CA ARG A 19 -23.34 -17.76 19.50
C ARG A 19 -22.98 -16.40 18.89
N PRO A 20 -23.72 -15.86 17.88
CA PRO A 20 -23.50 -14.50 17.38
C PRO A 20 -23.74 -13.39 18.42
N GLN A 21 -24.71 -13.53 19.34
CA GLN A 21 -24.95 -12.54 20.39
C GLN A 21 -23.82 -12.46 21.42
N VAL A 22 -23.12 -13.56 21.73
CA VAL A 22 -21.94 -13.52 22.60
C VAL A 22 -20.77 -12.81 21.91
N ILE A 23 -20.59 -13.05 20.61
CA ILE A 23 -19.58 -12.38 19.80
C ILE A 23 -19.87 -10.88 19.72
N ASP A 24 -21.13 -10.47 19.51
CA ASP A 24 -21.53 -9.07 19.49
C ASP A 24 -21.40 -8.39 20.86
N VAL A 25 -21.80 -9.06 21.95
CA VAL A 25 -21.67 -8.51 23.32
C VAL A 25 -20.20 -8.36 23.72
N CYS A 26 -19.32 -9.29 23.33
CA CYS A 26 -17.88 -9.17 23.56
C CYS A 26 -17.25 -8.05 22.72
N LYS A 27 -17.71 -7.86 21.47
CA LYS A 27 -17.30 -6.73 20.61
C LYS A 27 -17.69 -5.37 21.22
N SER A 28 -18.88 -5.28 21.82
CA SER A 28 -19.36 -4.05 22.47
C SER A 28 -18.66 -3.73 23.80
N SER A 29 -18.05 -4.73 24.45
CA SER A 29 -17.49 -4.58 25.81
C SER A 29 -15.99 -4.30 25.84
N GLY A 30 -15.28 -4.41 24.70
CA GLY A 30 -13.91 -3.91 24.46
C GLY A 30 -12.76 -4.44 25.35
N SER A 31 -13.04 -5.16 26.45
CA SER A 31 -12.06 -5.31 27.54
C SER A 31 -11.63 -6.74 27.86
N HIS A 32 -12.17 -7.78 27.22
CA HIS A 32 -11.89 -9.18 27.57
C HIS A 32 -11.63 -10.08 26.35
N TYR A 33 -10.77 -9.65 25.41
CA TYR A 33 -10.37 -10.48 24.27
C TYR A 33 -9.64 -11.77 24.69
N ASP A 34 -8.90 -11.76 25.80
CA ASP A 34 -8.22 -12.96 26.33
C ASP A 34 -9.21 -14.05 26.79
N ASP A 35 -10.31 -13.66 27.43
CA ASP A 35 -11.34 -14.62 27.86
C ASP A 35 -12.21 -15.05 26.68
N LEU A 36 -12.38 -14.18 25.68
CA LEU A 36 -13.00 -14.52 24.40
C LEU A 36 -12.19 -15.59 23.67
N VAL A 37 -10.85 -15.48 23.61
CA VAL A 37 -9.98 -16.52 23.03
C VAL A 37 -10.19 -17.86 23.71
N LYS A 38 -10.17 -17.91 25.05
CA LYS A 38 -10.41 -19.15 25.82
C LYS A 38 -11.78 -19.75 25.51
N TYR A 39 -12.83 -18.92 25.46
CA TYR A 39 -14.18 -19.36 25.13
C TYR A 39 -14.27 -19.92 23.70
N LEU A 40 -13.72 -19.20 22.71
CA LEU A 40 -13.73 -19.63 21.30
C LEU A 40 -12.94 -20.93 21.09
N LEU A 41 -11.83 -21.13 21.80
CA LEU A 41 -11.09 -22.39 21.81
C LEU A 41 -11.91 -23.56 22.36
N MET A 42 -12.72 -23.34 23.42
CA MET A 42 -13.65 -24.35 23.93
C MET A 42 -14.77 -24.66 22.93
N VAL A 43 -15.29 -23.63 22.25
CA VAL A 43 -16.33 -23.79 21.22
C VAL A 43 -15.80 -24.58 20.03
N ARG A 44 -14.58 -24.30 19.57
CA ARG A 44 -13.92 -25.01 18.45
C ARG A 44 -13.76 -26.51 18.69
N LYS A 45 -13.56 -26.94 19.94
CA LYS A 45 -13.53 -28.38 20.30
C LYS A 45 -14.88 -29.08 20.11
N LYS A 46 -15.99 -28.35 20.22
CA LYS A 46 -17.35 -28.90 20.07
C LYS A 46 -17.86 -28.77 18.64
N VAL A 47 -17.62 -27.63 17.99
CA VAL A 47 -18.08 -27.34 16.63
C VAL A 47 -17.02 -26.54 15.89
N LYS A 48 -16.58 -27.05 14.74
CA LYS A 48 -15.69 -26.34 13.82
C LYS A 48 -16.54 -25.55 12.84
N GLU A 49 -16.71 -24.27 13.10
CA GLU A 49 -17.45 -23.35 12.24
C GLU A 49 -16.52 -22.25 11.72
N PRO A 50 -16.62 -21.85 10.44
CA PRO A 50 -15.76 -20.82 9.85
C PRO A 50 -15.87 -19.47 10.55
N LYS A 51 -17.06 -19.12 11.07
CA LYS A 51 -17.28 -17.88 11.82
C LYS A 51 -16.51 -17.85 13.15
N VAL A 52 -16.44 -18.99 13.84
CA VAL A 52 -15.71 -19.12 15.12
C VAL A 52 -14.21 -18.99 14.88
N ASP A 53 -13.67 -19.68 13.86
CA ASP A 53 -12.26 -19.57 13.50
C ASP A 53 -11.90 -18.14 13.05
N THR A 54 -12.78 -17.47 12.30
CA THR A 54 -12.58 -16.08 11.83
C THR A 54 -12.49 -15.10 13.01
N GLU A 55 -13.40 -15.21 13.98
CA GLU A 55 -13.41 -14.33 15.15
C GLU A 55 -12.27 -14.66 16.13
N LEU A 56 -11.81 -15.92 16.16
CA LEU A 56 -10.65 -16.32 16.94
C LEU A 56 -9.34 -15.72 16.39
N VAL A 57 -9.15 -15.73 15.07
CA VAL A 57 -8.03 -15.05 14.40
C VAL A 57 -8.04 -13.55 14.71
N TYR A 58 -9.22 -12.92 14.66
CA TYR A 58 -9.37 -11.51 15.00
C TYR A 58 -9.07 -11.23 16.48
N ALA A 59 -9.51 -12.09 17.40
CA ALA A 59 -9.22 -11.95 18.82
C ALA A 59 -7.72 -12.08 19.12
N TYR A 60 -7.01 -13.04 18.49
CA TYR A 60 -5.55 -13.16 18.62
C TYR A 60 -4.80 -11.93 18.11
N ALA A 61 -5.27 -11.34 17.00
CA ALA A 61 -4.70 -10.12 16.47
C ALA A 61 -4.91 -8.93 17.43
N LYS A 62 -6.04 -8.87 18.13
CA LYS A 62 -6.35 -7.83 19.13
C LYS A 62 -5.56 -7.96 20.43
N THR A 63 -5.22 -9.18 20.85
CA THR A 63 -4.40 -9.43 22.05
C THR A 63 -2.90 -9.28 21.78
N ASN A 64 -2.51 -8.91 20.56
CA ASN A 64 -1.13 -8.82 20.10
C ASN A 64 -0.32 -10.13 20.25
N ALA A 65 -1.02 -11.27 20.33
CA ALA A 65 -0.42 -12.59 20.44
C ALA A 65 -0.03 -13.12 19.04
N LEU A 66 0.95 -12.47 18.40
CA LEU A 66 1.35 -12.76 17.02
C LEU A 66 1.88 -14.20 16.84
N GLY A 67 2.51 -14.79 17.86
CA GLY A 67 2.99 -16.18 17.82
C GLY A 67 1.84 -17.21 17.84
N ASP A 68 0.82 -16.97 18.66
CA ASP A 68 -0.36 -17.84 18.71
C ASP A 68 -1.21 -17.69 17.45
N LEU A 69 -1.26 -16.49 16.89
CA LEU A 69 -1.86 -16.24 15.58
C LEU A 69 -1.14 -17.02 14.48
N ASP A 70 0.20 -16.94 14.42
CA ASP A 70 1.00 -17.59 13.39
C ASP A 70 0.89 -19.13 13.47
N THR A 71 0.94 -19.69 14.67
CA THR A 71 0.73 -21.14 14.85
C THR A 71 -0.69 -21.57 14.49
N PHE A 72 -1.69 -20.73 14.74
CA PHE A 72 -3.08 -21.01 14.38
C PHE A 72 -3.32 -21.00 12.87
N ILE A 73 -2.77 -20.02 12.14
CA ILE A 73 -2.94 -19.92 10.67
C ILE A 73 -2.19 -21.04 9.92
N HIS A 74 -1.06 -21.52 10.45
CA HIS A 74 -0.37 -22.69 9.87
C HIS A 74 -1.05 -24.02 10.23
N GLY A 75 -1.96 -24.02 11.21
CA GLY A 75 -2.80 -25.15 11.57
C GLY A 75 -4.02 -25.31 10.66
N THR A 76 -4.82 -26.36 10.89
CA THR A 76 -6.08 -26.55 10.14
C THR A 76 -7.16 -25.57 10.58
N HIS A 77 -7.51 -24.59 9.75
CA HIS A 77 -8.56 -23.61 10.04
C HIS A 77 -9.56 -23.46 8.89
N GLN A 78 -10.76 -22.95 9.20
CA GLN A 78 -11.77 -22.53 8.22
C GLN A 78 -12.03 -21.01 8.25
N ALA A 79 -11.11 -20.24 8.84
CA ALA A 79 -11.21 -18.78 8.96
C ALA A 79 -11.18 -18.07 7.61
N ASN A 80 -12.00 -17.02 7.47
CA ASN A 80 -11.89 -16.07 6.36
C ASN A 80 -10.83 -15.00 6.70
N LEU A 81 -9.57 -15.34 6.43
CA LEU A 81 -8.41 -14.50 6.76
C LEU A 81 -8.43 -13.15 6.04
N GLN A 82 -8.96 -13.08 4.80
CA GLN A 82 -9.02 -11.83 4.03
C GLN A 82 -9.90 -10.80 4.74
N SER A 83 -11.10 -11.21 5.15
CA SER A 83 -12.03 -10.34 5.88
C SER A 83 -11.51 -9.85 7.24
N VAL A 84 -10.61 -10.62 7.86
CA VAL A 84 -9.99 -10.27 9.14
C VAL A 84 -8.83 -9.32 8.90
N GLY A 85 -8.00 -9.59 7.88
CA GLY A 85 -6.92 -8.71 7.46
C GLY A 85 -7.42 -7.32 7.07
N ASP A 86 -8.49 -7.22 6.28
CA ASP A 86 -9.07 -5.93 5.89
C ASP A 86 -9.60 -5.16 7.13
N ARG A 87 -10.29 -5.84 8.06
CA ARG A 87 -10.73 -5.21 9.32
C ARG A 87 -9.57 -4.72 10.20
N LEU A 88 -8.52 -5.52 10.34
CA LEU A 88 -7.34 -5.15 11.13
C LEU A 88 -6.56 -3.99 10.49
N PHE A 89 -6.55 -3.91 9.17
CA PHE A 89 -5.99 -2.79 8.44
C PHE A 89 -6.70 -1.48 8.76
N ASP A 90 -8.04 -1.50 8.71
CA ASP A 90 -8.87 -0.31 8.98
C ASP A 90 -8.76 0.14 10.44
N GLU A 91 -8.53 -0.78 11.37
CA GLU A 91 -8.37 -0.51 12.80
C GLU A 91 -6.92 -0.14 13.20
N GLY A 92 -5.97 -0.16 12.27
CA GLY A 92 -4.57 0.24 12.51
C GLY A 92 -3.65 -0.84 13.09
N HIS A 93 -4.09 -2.09 13.19
CA HIS A 93 -3.26 -3.22 13.64
C HIS A 93 -2.45 -3.82 12.50
N TYR A 94 -1.51 -3.03 11.96
CA TYR A 94 -0.79 -3.37 10.73
C TYR A 94 0.14 -4.58 10.87
N GLU A 95 0.72 -4.83 12.05
CA GLU A 95 1.62 -5.98 12.26
C GLU A 95 0.90 -7.33 12.13
N ALA A 96 -0.30 -7.44 12.71
CA ALA A 96 -1.14 -8.63 12.58
C ALA A 96 -1.67 -8.77 11.14
N ALA A 97 -2.09 -7.66 10.52
CA ALA A 97 -2.53 -7.66 9.13
C ALA A 97 -1.43 -8.11 8.16
N ARG A 98 -0.17 -7.73 8.41
CA ARG A 98 1.00 -8.18 7.63
C ARG A 98 1.16 -9.71 7.65
N VAL A 99 1.06 -10.34 8.81
CA VAL A 99 1.15 -11.80 8.94
C VAL A 99 0.04 -12.48 8.14
N LEU A 100 -1.19 -11.96 8.25
CA LEU A 100 -2.33 -12.50 7.52
C LEU A 100 -2.19 -12.34 6.00
N PHE A 101 -1.84 -11.16 5.50
CA PHE A 101 -1.71 -10.93 4.05
C PHE A 101 -0.52 -11.65 3.43
N ALA A 102 0.55 -11.87 4.20
CA ALA A 102 1.66 -12.72 3.77
C ALA A 102 1.23 -14.18 3.56
N PHE A 103 0.26 -14.66 4.34
CA PHE A 103 -0.26 -16.03 4.24
C PHE A 103 -1.31 -16.21 3.12
N ILE A 104 -2.11 -15.18 2.77
CA ILE A 104 -3.19 -15.23 1.75
C ILE A 104 -2.69 -14.89 0.32
N PRO A 105 -1.39 -15.01 0.06
CA PRO A 105 -0.64 -14.26 -0.97
C PRO A 105 -1.27 -12.96 -1.52
N ASN A 106 -1.88 -12.12 -0.67
CA ASN A 106 -2.46 -10.86 -1.13
C ASN A 106 -1.39 -9.75 -1.12
N TRP A 107 -0.53 -9.78 -2.14
CA TRP A 107 0.63 -8.90 -2.24
C TRP A 107 0.28 -7.40 -2.33
N GLY A 108 -0.88 -7.07 -2.92
CA GLY A 108 -1.36 -5.69 -3.01
C GLY A 108 -1.64 -5.10 -1.63
N ARG A 109 -2.48 -5.77 -0.84
CA ARG A 109 -2.78 -5.37 0.55
C ARG A 109 -1.56 -5.47 1.47
N LEU A 110 -0.68 -6.44 1.24
CA LEU A 110 0.57 -6.56 1.98
C LEU A 110 1.50 -5.37 1.73
N ALA A 111 1.60 -4.88 0.49
CA ALA A 111 2.37 -3.68 0.20
C ALA A 111 1.77 -2.46 0.92
N SER A 112 0.44 -2.29 0.90
CA SER A 112 -0.24 -1.21 1.62
C SER A 112 0.00 -1.29 3.14
N THR A 113 -0.02 -2.48 3.77
CA THR A 113 0.31 -2.62 5.21
C THR A 113 1.76 -2.28 5.50
N LEU A 114 2.70 -2.74 4.66
CA LEU A 114 4.13 -2.49 4.85
C LEU A 114 4.48 -1.00 4.70
N VAL A 115 3.80 -0.30 3.79
CA VAL A 115 3.87 1.16 3.67
C VAL A 115 3.44 1.85 4.97
N ARG A 116 2.31 1.43 5.56
CA ARG A 116 1.84 1.98 6.85
C ARG A 116 2.76 1.68 8.03
N LEU A 117 3.57 0.62 7.92
CA LEU A 117 4.60 0.25 8.90
C LEU A 117 5.96 0.93 8.64
N HIS A 118 6.06 1.82 7.65
CA HIS A 118 7.32 2.45 7.19
C HIS A 118 8.41 1.43 6.78
N ARG A 119 8.01 0.23 6.34
CA ARG A 119 8.94 -0.83 5.88
C ARG A 119 9.00 -0.84 4.36
N PHE A 120 9.58 0.21 3.78
CA PHE A 120 9.56 0.44 2.33
C PHE A 120 10.30 -0.64 1.51
N GLN A 121 11.40 -1.18 2.01
CA GLN A 121 12.14 -2.26 1.32
C GLN A 121 11.26 -3.50 1.10
N GLU A 122 10.59 -3.96 2.16
CA GLU A 122 9.68 -5.10 2.09
C GLU A 122 8.45 -4.76 1.21
N ALA A 123 7.97 -3.51 1.27
CA ALA A 123 6.82 -3.05 0.46
C ALA A 123 7.13 -3.08 -1.04
N VAL A 124 8.33 -2.68 -1.45
CA VAL A 124 8.80 -2.74 -2.85
C VAL A 124 8.84 -4.18 -3.35
N ASP A 125 9.34 -5.11 -2.53
CA ASP A 125 9.39 -6.54 -2.88
C ASP A 125 7.98 -7.14 -2.97
N ALA A 126 7.06 -6.74 -2.09
CA ALA A 126 5.65 -7.12 -2.18
C ALA A 126 5.00 -6.54 -3.45
N ALA A 127 5.24 -5.27 -3.78
CA ALA A 127 4.74 -4.64 -5.00
C ALA A 127 5.26 -5.34 -6.27
N ARG A 128 6.52 -5.78 -6.26
CA ARG A 128 7.11 -6.58 -7.35
C ARG A 128 6.39 -7.90 -7.55
N LYS A 129 6.02 -8.59 -6.47
CA LYS A 129 5.24 -9.83 -6.53
C LYS A 129 3.79 -9.59 -6.96
N ALA A 130 3.19 -8.47 -6.55
CA ALA A 130 1.84 -8.09 -6.95
C ALA A 130 1.76 -7.75 -8.45
N ASN A 131 2.81 -7.15 -9.00
CA ASN A 131 2.92 -6.70 -10.39
C ASN A 131 1.69 -5.90 -10.89
N ASN A 132 1.18 -5.01 -10.02
CA ASN A 132 0.02 -4.18 -10.31
C ASN A 132 0.45 -2.69 -10.30
N PRO A 133 0.18 -1.92 -11.37
CA PRO A 133 0.50 -0.49 -11.41
C PRO A 133 -0.06 0.31 -10.23
N LYS A 134 -1.25 -0.04 -9.74
CA LYS A 134 -1.87 0.64 -8.59
C LYS A 134 -1.03 0.48 -7.31
N THR A 135 -0.53 -0.73 -7.06
CA THR A 135 0.32 -1.03 -5.90
C THR A 135 1.68 -0.35 -6.03
N TRP A 136 2.27 -0.35 -7.22
CA TRP A 136 3.51 0.38 -7.47
C TRP A 136 3.36 1.88 -7.20
N LYS A 137 2.26 2.49 -7.65
CA LYS A 137 1.96 3.90 -7.38
C LYS A 137 1.83 4.21 -5.90
N GLU A 138 1.06 3.41 -5.16
CA GLU A 138 0.91 3.59 -3.71
C GLU A 138 2.25 3.55 -3.00
N VAL A 139 3.08 2.53 -3.27
CA VAL A 139 4.41 2.41 -2.66
C VAL A 139 5.35 3.54 -3.11
N CYS A 140 5.33 3.90 -4.39
CA CYS A 140 6.16 4.99 -4.92
C CYS A 140 5.83 6.32 -4.24
N PHE A 141 4.55 6.66 -4.17
CA PHE A 141 4.09 7.90 -3.57
C PHE A 141 4.46 7.97 -2.09
N ALA A 142 4.25 6.88 -1.34
CA ALA A 142 4.67 6.78 0.04
C ALA A 142 6.19 6.96 0.23
N CYS A 143 7.01 6.29 -0.60
CA CYS A 143 8.47 6.45 -0.56
C CYS A 143 8.91 7.89 -0.82
N VAL A 144 8.21 8.61 -1.71
CA VAL A 144 8.51 10.03 -2.00
C VAL A 144 8.14 10.93 -0.83
N GLU A 145 7.03 10.68 -0.13
CA GLU A 145 6.66 11.49 1.04
C GLU A 145 7.71 11.41 2.15
N GLU A 146 8.30 10.23 2.30
CA GLU A 146 9.25 9.90 3.36
C GLU A 146 10.70 10.21 2.95
N GLY A 147 10.93 10.64 1.71
CA GLY A 147 12.25 11.01 1.20
C GLY A 147 13.14 9.82 0.78
N GLU A 148 12.58 8.61 0.68
CA GLU A 148 13.28 7.40 0.24
C GLU A 148 13.36 7.33 -1.29
N PHE A 149 14.09 8.27 -1.89
CA PHE A 149 14.13 8.45 -3.35
C PHE A 149 14.72 7.26 -4.12
N LYS A 150 15.64 6.50 -3.52
CA LYS A 150 16.23 5.32 -4.16
C LYS A 150 15.17 4.23 -4.39
N LEU A 151 14.33 3.99 -3.39
CA LEU A 151 13.23 3.02 -3.49
C LEU A 151 12.11 3.57 -4.37
N ALA A 152 11.80 4.87 -4.25
CA ALA A 152 10.85 5.53 -5.11
C ALA A 152 11.24 5.44 -6.59
N GLN A 153 12.53 5.54 -6.92
CA GLN A 153 13.03 5.38 -8.29
C GLN A 153 12.76 3.96 -8.83
N LEU A 154 13.03 2.91 -8.04
CA LEU A 154 12.75 1.53 -8.42
C LEU A 154 11.26 1.31 -8.70
N CYS A 155 10.38 1.84 -7.85
CA CYS A 155 8.94 1.78 -8.07
C CYS A 155 8.52 2.61 -9.29
N GLY A 156 9.04 3.83 -9.39
CA GLY A 156 8.74 4.80 -10.45
C GLY A 156 9.01 4.24 -11.83
N LEU A 157 10.12 3.53 -12.04
CA LEU A 157 10.47 2.94 -13.33
C LEU A 157 9.42 1.93 -13.83
N ASN A 158 8.73 1.24 -12.91
CA ASN A 158 7.65 0.30 -13.26
C ASN A 158 6.32 1.00 -13.55
N ILE A 159 6.18 2.28 -13.18
CA ILE A 159 4.96 3.08 -13.39
C ILE A 159 5.08 3.89 -14.67
N ILE A 160 6.18 4.64 -14.84
CA ILE A 160 6.37 5.58 -15.96
C ILE A 160 6.42 4.91 -17.33
N VAL A 161 6.58 3.58 -17.39
CA VAL A 161 6.44 2.82 -18.64
C VAL A 161 5.02 2.87 -19.21
N ASN A 162 4.01 3.10 -18.36
CA ASN A 162 2.62 3.31 -18.77
C ASN A 162 2.38 4.80 -19.00
N ALA A 163 2.03 5.18 -20.23
CA ALA A 163 1.86 6.58 -20.61
C ALA A 163 0.74 7.28 -19.83
N ASP A 164 -0.37 6.58 -19.56
CA ASP A 164 -1.54 7.15 -18.88
C ASP A 164 -1.25 7.55 -17.42
N GLU A 165 -0.25 6.91 -16.80
CA GLU A 165 0.11 7.11 -15.39
C GLU A 165 1.25 8.14 -15.23
N LEU A 166 1.95 8.48 -16.32
CA LEU A 166 3.13 9.34 -16.30
C LEU A 166 2.81 10.75 -15.79
N ASP A 167 1.72 11.33 -16.29
CA ASP A 167 1.32 12.71 -15.95
C ASP A 167 1.02 12.83 -14.45
N GLU A 168 0.33 11.84 -13.86
CA GLU A 168 0.01 11.85 -12.43
C GLU A 168 1.27 11.72 -11.56
N VAL A 169 2.22 10.86 -11.94
CA VAL A 169 3.51 10.74 -11.23
C VAL A 169 4.30 12.04 -11.35
N SER A 170 4.35 12.64 -12.53
CA SER A 170 5.04 13.92 -12.78
C SER A 170 4.46 15.02 -11.89
N GLU A 171 3.14 15.19 -11.88
CA GLU A 171 2.48 16.16 -11.03
C GLU A 171 2.72 15.92 -9.53
N PHE A 172 2.69 14.66 -9.09
CA PHE A 172 2.90 14.32 -7.69
C PHE A 172 4.28 14.75 -7.18
N TYR A 173 5.33 14.50 -7.95
CA TYR A 173 6.69 14.94 -7.61
C TYR A 173 6.83 16.47 -7.68
N GLN A 174 6.24 17.11 -8.70
CA GLN A 174 6.32 18.55 -8.89
C GLN A 174 5.61 19.33 -7.75
N ARG A 175 4.43 18.88 -7.30
CA ARG A 175 3.69 19.52 -6.19
C ARG A 175 4.48 19.49 -4.88
N ARG A 176 5.33 18.49 -4.68
CA ARG A 176 6.21 18.37 -3.51
C ARG A 176 7.57 19.06 -3.67
N GLY A 177 7.86 19.58 -4.87
CA GLY A 177 9.13 20.23 -5.17
C GLY A 177 10.31 19.28 -5.35
N HIS A 178 10.09 17.97 -5.52
CA HIS A 178 11.16 16.98 -5.70
C HIS A 178 11.59 16.86 -7.17
N PHE A 179 12.02 17.98 -7.76
CA PHE A 179 12.36 18.05 -9.19
C PHE A 179 13.60 17.23 -9.55
N ASP A 180 14.64 17.21 -8.71
CA ASP A 180 15.84 16.42 -8.96
C ASP A 180 15.58 14.92 -8.97
N ALA A 181 14.74 14.44 -8.04
CA ALA A 181 14.34 13.04 -8.00
C ALA A 181 13.49 12.66 -9.22
N LEU A 182 12.58 13.55 -9.64
CA LEU A 182 11.79 13.35 -10.86
C LEU A 182 12.67 13.31 -12.11
N MET A 183 13.62 14.23 -12.25
CA MET A 183 14.58 14.23 -13.35
C MET A 183 15.40 12.93 -13.35
N GLY A 184 15.94 12.50 -12.20
CA GLY A 184 16.69 11.24 -12.10
C GLY A 184 15.86 10.00 -12.46
N LEU A 185 14.56 9.99 -12.08
CA LEU A 185 13.62 8.95 -12.49
C LEU A 185 13.41 8.93 -14.01
N MET A 186 13.18 10.09 -14.62
CA MET A 186 12.98 10.21 -16.07
C MET A 186 14.26 9.87 -16.85
N GLU A 187 15.43 10.34 -16.41
CA GLU A 187 16.75 10.02 -16.97
C GLU A 187 16.96 8.49 -17.00
N SER A 188 16.64 7.81 -15.90
CA SER A 188 16.70 6.35 -15.81
C SER A 188 15.65 5.66 -16.69
N GLY A 189 14.48 6.29 -16.85
CA GLY A 189 13.40 5.83 -17.72
C GLY A 189 13.77 5.82 -19.20
N LEU A 190 14.70 6.66 -19.66
CA LEU A 190 15.13 6.72 -21.06
C LEU A 190 15.74 5.39 -21.55
N GLY A 191 16.39 4.65 -20.65
CA GLY A 191 17.04 3.37 -20.94
C GLY A 191 16.11 2.16 -20.99
N LEU A 192 14.83 2.33 -20.65
CA LEU A 192 13.86 1.23 -20.64
C LEU A 192 13.42 0.87 -22.08
N GLU A 193 13.32 -0.42 -22.39
CA GLU A 193 12.84 -0.89 -23.70
C GLU A 193 11.44 -0.37 -24.04
N ARG A 194 10.59 -0.21 -23.01
CA ARG A 194 9.22 0.28 -23.12
C ARG A 194 9.09 1.80 -22.99
N ALA A 195 10.19 2.55 -23.09
CA ALA A 195 10.13 4.00 -23.02
C ALA A 195 9.30 4.57 -24.19
N HIS A 196 8.34 5.45 -23.88
CA HIS A 196 7.48 6.09 -24.87
C HIS A 196 7.75 7.61 -24.92
N MET A 197 7.20 8.30 -25.93
CA MET A 197 7.43 9.74 -26.20
C MET A 197 7.20 10.66 -24.99
N GLY A 198 6.27 10.30 -24.10
CA GLY A 198 5.94 11.03 -22.88
C GLY A 198 7.16 11.25 -21.99
N ILE A 199 7.94 10.20 -21.71
CA ILE A 199 9.13 10.27 -20.83
C ILE A 199 10.16 11.28 -21.38
N PHE A 200 10.43 11.23 -22.69
CA PHE A 200 11.39 12.14 -23.34
C PHE A 200 10.90 13.59 -23.30
N THR A 201 9.61 13.80 -23.54
CA THR A 201 9.00 15.12 -23.57
C THR A 201 8.96 15.75 -22.19
N GLU A 202 8.50 15.00 -21.18
CA GLU A 202 8.47 15.44 -19.78
C GLU A 202 9.88 15.76 -19.27
N LEU A 203 10.88 14.92 -19.56
CA LEU A 203 12.27 15.21 -19.21
C LEU A 203 12.79 16.49 -19.88
N GLY A 204 12.49 16.70 -21.16
CA GLY A 204 12.88 17.91 -21.87
C GLY A 204 12.25 19.17 -21.25
N MET A 205 10.99 19.11 -20.84
CA MET A 205 10.34 20.22 -20.13
C MET A 205 10.96 20.47 -18.74
N LEU A 206 11.36 19.42 -18.02
CA LEU A 206 12.05 19.56 -16.73
C LEU A 206 13.42 20.19 -16.91
N TYR A 207 14.20 19.78 -17.92
CA TYR A 207 15.48 20.42 -18.24
C TYR A 207 15.31 21.88 -18.62
N ALA A 208 14.31 22.23 -19.44
CA ALA A 208 14.04 23.62 -19.78
C ALA A 208 13.80 24.51 -18.56
N LYS A 209 13.17 23.99 -17.51
CA LYS A 209 12.85 24.75 -16.29
C LYS A 209 13.99 24.77 -15.26
N PHE A 210 14.69 23.65 -15.07
CA PHE A 210 15.59 23.46 -13.93
C PHE A 210 17.06 23.25 -14.30
N LYS A 211 17.36 22.72 -15.49
CA LYS A 211 18.72 22.37 -15.94
C LYS A 211 18.91 22.68 -17.43
N PRO A 212 18.85 23.96 -17.84
CA PRO A 212 18.90 24.36 -19.24
C PRO A 212 20.18 23.93 -19.94
N GLU A 213 21.29 23.79 -19.20
CA GLU A 213 22.57 23.32 -19.71
C GLU A 213 22.52 21.92 -20.36
N LYS A 214 21.61 21.05 -19.91
CA LYS A 214 21.42 19.70 -20.47
C LYS A 214 20.41 19.67 -21.62
N LEU A 215 19.59 20.71 -21.78
CA LEU A 215 18.44 20.70 -22.70
C LEU A 215 18.87 20.50 -24.15
N MET A 216 19.87 21.24 -24.62
CA MET A 216 20.30 21.17 -26.02
C MET A 216 20.82 19.78 -26.41
N GLU A 217 21.55 19.12 -25.50
CA GLU A 217 22.04 17.75 -25.72
C GLU A 217 20.86 16.76 -25.81
N HIS A 218 19.90 16.88 -24.89
CA HIS A 218 18.69 16.06 -24.89
C HIS A 218 17.88 16.21 -26.18
N LEU A 219 17.67 17.45 -26.65
CA LEU A 219 16.96 17.73 -27.89
C LEU A 219 17.66 17.10 -29.11
N LYS A 220 18.98 17.23 -29.20
CA LYS A 220 19.76 16.64 -30.30
C LYS A 220 19.69 15.12 -30.33
N LEU A 221 19.78 14.47 -29.17
CA LEU A 221 19.77 13.01 -29.07
C LEU A 221 18.38 12.42 -29.35
N PHE A 222 17.31 13.09 -28.90
CA PHE A 222 15.98 12.50 -28.86
C PHE A 222 14.93 13.20 -29.73
N ALA A 223 15.30 14.13 -30.63
CA ALA A 223 14.40 14.90 -31.51
C ALA A 223 13.24 14.10 -32.12
N LYS A 224 13.51 12.87 -32.61
CA LYS A 224 12.49 12.00 -33.24
C LYS A 224 11.45 11.40 -32.28
N ARG A 225 11.67 11.47 -30.98
CA ARG A 225 10.85 10.87 -29.91
C ARG A 225 10.28 11.93 -28.96
N LEU A 226 10.26 13.19 -29.38
CA LEU A 226 9.76 14.33 -28.60
C LEU A 226 8.47 14.88 -29.21
N ASN A 227 7.62 15.44 -28.36
CA ASN A 227 6.51 16.29 -28.79
C ASN A 227 7.02 17.72 -29.01
N ILE A 228 7.45 18.02 -30.24
CA ILE A 228 8.04 19.31 -30.63
C ILE A 228 7.13 20.51 -30.29
N PRO A 229 5.82 20.52 -30.65
CA PRO A 229 4.94 21.65 -30.33
C PRO A 229 4.87 21.98 -28.83
N ARG A 230 4.86 20.95 -27.97
CA ARG A 230 4.81 21.16 -26.51
C ARG A 230 6.12 21.75 -25.98
N LEU A 231 7.25 21.29 -26.50
CA LEU A 231 8.58 21.78 -26.12
C LEU A 231 8.85 23.21 -26.60
N ILE A 232 8.39 23.58 -27.80
CA ILE A 232 8.51 24.96 -28.30
C ILE A 232 7.86 25.93 -27.32
N ARG A 233 6.61 25.68 -26.89
CA ARG A 233 5.90 26.55 -25.93
C ARG A 233 6.70 26.76 -24.64
N VAL A 234 7.23 25.67 -24.07
CA VAL A 234 8.01 25.74 -22.83
C VAL A 234 9.34 26.47 -23.05
N CYS A 235 10.00 26.25 -24.19
CA CYS A 235 11.26 26.94 -24.50
C CYS A 235 11.04 28.43 -24.80
N GLU A 236 9.90 28.83 -25.39
CA GLU A 236 9.48 30.23 -25.56
C GLU A 236 9.25 30.90 -24.22
N GLU A 237 8.51 30.25 -23.32
CA GLU A 237 8.24 30.74 -21.96
C GLU A 237 9.53 30.95 -21.16
N GLN A 238 10.51 30.05 -21.32
CA GLN A 238 11.81 30.10 -20.62
C GLN A 238 12.90 30.87 -21.40
N GLN A 239 12.58 31.45 -22.56
CA GLN A 239 13.50 32.23 -23.41
C GLN A 239 14.76 31.47 -23.87
N HIS A 240 14.64 30.17 -24.14
CA HIS A 240 15.73 29.32 -24.64
C HIS A 240 15.89 29.44 -26.16
N TRP A 241 16.42 30.59 -26.62
CA TRP A 241 16.48 30.94 -28.04
C TRP A 241 17.29 29.98 -28.91
N LYS A 242 18.40 29.42 -28.40
CA LYS A 242 19.25 28.50 -29.17
C LYS A 242 18.52 27.18 -29.41
N GLU A 243 17.90 26.66 -28.38
CA GLU A 243 17.11 25.44 -28.38
C GLU A 243 15.84 25.62 -29.24
N LEU A 244 15.20 26.78 -29.18
CA LEU A 244 14.08 27.13 -30.06
C LEU A 244 14.47 27.09 -31.53
N THR A 245 15.59 27.74 -31.91
CA THR A 245 16.03 27.69 -33.31
C THR A 245 16.27 26.27 -33.80
N PHE A 246 16.75 25.39 -32.93
CA PHE A 246 16.92 23.97 -33.26
C PHE A 246 15.57 23.24 -33.40
N LEU A 247 14.58 23.54 -32.56
CA LEU A 247 13.26 22.90 -32.62
C LEU A 247 12.42 23.32 -33.83
N TYR A 248 12.71 24.48 -34.44
CA TYR A 248 12.01 24.97 -35.64
C TYR A 248 12.57 24.45 -36.96
N ILE A 249 13.75 23.83 -36.95
CA ILE A 249 14.44 23.27 -38.14
C ILE A 249 14.07 21.80 -38.32
#